data_AF-A0A9X2F111-F1
#
_entry.id   AF-A0A9X2F111-F1
#
_cell.length_a   1.000
_cell.length_b   1.000
_cell.length_c   1.000
_cell.angle_alpha   90.00
_cell.angle_beta   90.00
_cell.angle_gamma   90.00
#
_symmetry.space_group_name_H-M   'P 1'
#
loop_
_entity.id
_entity.type
_entity.pdbx_description
1 polymer ?
#
loop_
_entity_poly.entity_id
_entity_poly.type
_entity_poly.pdbx_seq_one_letter_code
_entity_poly.pdbx_strand_id
1 'polypeptide(L)'
;MNNQLFYLVVITLLPIIPSYILYKALPSKTSVKGPFKGLTLNLSGAFAAYFLLFLMLMGFIYFITQHDFNKETVSLSNDETIKALKTENTELKQKLSLLETSNQLWTMEGKIEANSVEQTKFFVDDGSSRVLSTGRFKVLVKVPVLDNKPLLPEAICIFNRSASYKVIDLNRVSSQDLKTYGISFIDKDRLIQFDQPVKLPEWQKPWHVVKK
;
A
#
# COMPACT_ATOMS: atom_id res chain seq x y z
N MET A 1 36.84 -7.70 2.68
CA MET A 1 36.86 -8.03 4.13
C MET A 1 37.01 -9.54 4.45
N ASN A 2 36.94 -10.47 3.49
CA ASN A 2 36.98 -11.91 3.79
C ASN A 2 38.37 -12.54 3.89
N ASN A 3 39.37 -12.03 3.16
CA ASN A 3 40.66 -12.71 3.05
C ASN A 3 41.50 -12.60 4.35
N GLN A 4 41.42 -11.47 5.07
CA GLN A 4 42.16 -11.27 6.32
C GLN A 4 41.64 -12.18 7.44
N LEU A 5 40.32 -12.38 7.53
CA LEU A 5 39.72 -13.27 8.52
C LEU A 5 40.08 -14.73 8.24
N PHE A 6 40.15 -15.11 6.96
CA PHE A 6 40.63 -16.41 6.54
C PHE A 6 42.10 -16.66 6.94
N TYR A 7 43.00 -15.68 6.69
CA TYR A 7 44.40 -15.81 7.11
C TYR A 7 44.57 -15.94 8.62
N LEU A 8 43.80 -15.19 9.41
CA LEU A 8 43.81 -15.29 10.87
C LEU A 8 43.36 -16.67 11.36
N VAL A 9 42.30 -17.22 10.77
CA VAL A 9 41.80 -18.56 11.11
C VAL A 9 42.81 -19.64 10.74
N VAL A 10 43.42 -19.56 9.55
CA VAL A 10 44.43 -20.52 9.09
C VAL A 10 45.69 -20.47 9.95
N ILE A 11 46.24 -19.28 10.21
CA ILE A 11 47.45 -19.12 11.04
C ILE A 11 47.21 -19.58 12.49
N THR A 12 45.98 -19.44 13.00
CA THR A 12 45.64 -19.86 14.37
C THR A 12 45.38 -21.37 14.46
N LEU A 13 44.76 -21.99 13.45
CA LEU A 13 44.45 -23.43 13.45
C LEU A 13 45.66 -24.31 13.09
N LEU A 14 46.59 -23.80 12.27
CA LEU A 14 47.78 -24.54 11.85
C LEU A 14 48.64 -25.07 13.04
N PRO A 15 48.92 -24.29 14.11
CA PRO A 15 49.67 -24.78 15.27
C PRO A 15 48.83 -25.64 16.24
N ILE A 16 47.49 -25.65 16.13
CA ILE A 16 46.61 -26.45 16.99
C ILE A 16 46.75 -27.94 16.69
N ILE A 17 46.99 -28.31 15.42
CA ILE A 17 47.15 -29.71 15.01
C ILE A 17 48.35 -30.39 15.69
N PRO A 18 49.59 -29.87 15.61
CA PRO A 18 50.73 -30.48 16.31
C PRO A 18 50.55 -30.45 17.83
N SER A 19 49.91 -29.41 18.36
CA SER A 19 49.63 -29.29 19.79
C SER A 19 48.60 -30.33 20.28
N TYR A 20 47.58 -30.64 19.48
CA TYR A 20 46.60 -31.69 19.76
C TYR A 20 47.22 -33.09 19.73
N ILE A 21 48.12 -33.35 18.78
CA ILE A 21 48.89 -34.60 18.72
C ILE A 21 49.75 -34.76 19.96
N LEU A 22 50.45 -33.70 20.38
CA LEU A 22 51.29 -33.69 21.58
C LEU A 22 50.47 -33.92 22.87
N TYR A 23 49.29 -33.30 22.94
CA TYR A 23 48.36 -33.45 24.06
C TYR A 23 47.85 -34.89 24.20
N LYS A 24 47.52 -35.55 23.08
CA LYS A 24 47.11 -36.96 23.09
C LYS A 24 48.26 -37.90 23.48
N ALA A 25 49.50 -37.52 23.19
CA ALA A 25 50.69 -38.33 23.45
C ALA A 25 51.23 -38.21 24.89
N LEU A 26 50.89 -37.15 25.65
CA LEU A 26 51.51 -36.86 26.96
C LEU A 26 50.45 -36.79 28.09
N PRO A 27 50.33 -37.81 28.95
CA PRO A 27 49.37 -37.83 30.04
C PRO A 27 49.80 -36.84 31.13
N SER A 28 49.05 -35.74 31.27
CA SER A 28 49.37 -34.73 32.28
C SER A 28 48.10 -34.06 32.78
N LYS A 29 47.97 -34.04 34.10
CA LYS A 29 46.86 -33.43 34.83
C LYS A 29 47.31 -32.05 35.29
N THR A 30 46.60 -31.00 34.91
CA THR A 30 46.87 -29.64 35.40
C THR A 30 45.66 -29.14 36.16
N SER A 31 45.91 -28.48 37.30
CA SER A 31 44.87 -27.92 38.16
C SER A 31 44.94 -26.40 38.03
N VAL A 32 43.99 -25.82 37.29
CA VAL A 32 43.93 -24.36 37.11
C VAL A 32 43.36 -23.71 38.38
N LYS A 33 44.09 -22.74 38.95
CA LYS A 33 43.61 -21.89 40.05
C LYS A 33 43.15 -20.55 39.48
N GLY A 34 42.02 -20.01 39.95
CA GLY A 34 41.48 -18.72 39.50
C GLY A 34 39.96 -18.72 39.35
N PRO A 35 39.35 -17.72 38.68
CA PRO A 35 37.90 -17.62 38.49
C PRO A 35 37.26 -18.79 37.73
N PHE A 36 38.08 -19.66 37.12
CA PHE A 36 37.67 -20.89 36.46
C PHE A 36 37.93 -22.17 37.30
N LYS A 37 38.09 -22.03 38.63
CA LYS A 37 38.34 -23.13 39.57
C LYS A 37 37.15 -24.11 39.56
N GLY A 38 37.41 -25.35 39.11
CA GLY A 38 36.39 -26.40 38.92
C GLY A 38 36.35 -26.95 37.50
N LEU A 39 36.97 -26.26 36.54
CA LEU A 39 37.16 -26.76 35.19
C LEU A 39 38.38 -27.69 35.14
N THR A 40 38.17 -29.01 35.25
CA THR A 40 39.24 -30.00 35.06
C THR A 40 39.48 -30.22 33.57
N LEU A 41 40.25 -29.31 32.97
CA LEU A 41 40.80 -29.53 31.64
C LEU A 41 42.17 -30.16 31.80
N ASN A 42 42.37 -31.35 31.25
CA ASN A 42 43.72 -31.89 31.08
C ASN A 42 44.39 -31.01 30.02
N LEU A 43 45.08 -29.94 30.39
CA LEU A 43 45.77 -29.06 29.45
C LEU A 43 47.16 -28.76 30.01
N SER A 44 48.21 -29.29 29.38
CA SER A 44 49.57 -29.03 29.83
C SER A 44 50.47 -28.56 28.68
N GLY A 45 51.63 -28.03 29.06
CA GLY A 45 52.68 -27.64 28.13
C GLY A 45 52.23 -26.61 27.11
N ALA A 46 52.78 -26.70 25.89
CA ALA A 46 52.53 -25.75 24.81
C ALA A 46 51.04 -25.67 24.39
N PHE A 47 50.30 -26.77 24.52
CA PHE A 47 48.87 -26.80 24.17
C PHE A 47 48.03 -25.88 25.05
N ALA A 48 48.34 -25.81 26.36
CA ALA A 48 47.68 -24.90 27.28
C ALA A 48 47.90 -23.43 26.88
N ALA A 49 49.10 -23.08 26.40
CA ALA A 49 49.42 -21.73 25.95
C ALA A 49 48.63 -21.32 24.70
N TYR A 50 48.54 -22.20 23.70
CA TYR A 50 47.74 -21.93 22.48
C TYR A 50 46.24 -21.85 22.78
N PHE A 51 45.74 -22.72 23.68
CA PHE A 51 44.35 -22.69 24.10
C PHE A 51 44.00 -21.37 24.83
N LEU A 52 44.90 -20.88 25.68
CA LEU A 52 44.74 -19.60 26.36
C LEU A 52 44.78 -18.43 25.37
N LEU A 53 45.70 -18.46 24.39
CA LEU A 53 45.78 -17.48 23.32
C LEU A 53 44.48 -17.44 22.50
N PHE A 54 43.93 -18.60 22.16
CA PHE A 54 42.65 -18.71 21.46
C PHE A 54 41.50 -18.07 22.24
N LEU A 55 41.36 -18.35 23.54
CA LEU A 55 40.33 -17.74 24.38
C LEU A 55 40.48 -16.22 24.47
N MET A 56 41.71 -15.71 24.58
CA MET A 56 41.98 -14.27 24.62
C MET A 56 41.60 -13.59 23.29
N LEU A 57 41.92 -14.21 22.16
CA LEU A 57 41.55 -13.72 20.82
C LEU A 57 40.04 -13.74 20.61
N MET A 58 39.36 -14.79 21.07
CA MET A 58 37.90 -14.90 20.99
C MET A 58 37.22 -13.80 21.83
N GLY A 59 37.68 -13.58 23.06
CA GLY A 59 37.19 -12.50 23.91
C GLY A 59 37.44 -11.11 23.31
N PHE A 60 38.60 -10.90 22.68
CA PHE A 60 38.93 -9.65 22.00
C PHE A 60 38.07 -9.38 20.77
N ILE A 61 37.83 -10.41 19.93
CA ILE A 61 36.91 -10.31 18.78
C ILE A 61 35.48 -9.99 19.25
N TYR A 62 35.01 -10.65 20.32
CA TYR A 62 33.70 -10.39 20.89
C TYR A 62 33.57 -8.94 21.38
N PHE A 63 34.60 -8.42 22.05
CA PHE A 63 34.66 -7.03 22.52
C PHE A 63 34.62 -6.02 21.37
N ILE A 64 35.42 -6.23 20.31
CA ILE A 64 35.42 -5.36 19.13
C ILE A 64 34.04 -5.40 18.45
N THR A 65 33.47 -6.59 18.25
CA THR A 65 32.18 -6.75 17.55
C THR A 65 31.06 -6.01 18.29
N GLN A 66 31.03 -6.04 19.63
CA GLN A 66 30.06 -5.27 20.41
C GLN A 66 30.26 -3.74 20.29
N HIS A 67 31.50 -3.28 20.08
CA HIS A 67 31.82 -1.85 20.05
C HIS A 67 31.54 -1.19 18.68
N ASP A 68 31.55 -1.96 17.58
CA ASP A 68 31.29 -1.43 16.23
C ASP A 68 29.80 -1.39 15.84
N PHE A 69 28.93 -2.21 16.44
CA PHE A 69 27.50 -2.25 16.07
C PHE A 69 26.69 -1.02 16.53
N ASN A 70 27.17 -0.26 17.51
CA ASN A 70 26.46 0.91 18.03
C ASN A 70 26.71 2.22 17.24
N LYS A 71 27.58 2.19 16.21
CA LYS A 71 27.96 3.41 15.48
C LYS A 71 27.50 3.47 14.02
N GLU A 72 27.16 2.33 13.42
CA GLU A 72 26.85 2.26 11.98
C GLU A 72 25.35 2.04 11.68
N THR A 73 24.52 1.74 12.69
CA THR A 73 23.05 1.61 12.51
C THR A 73 22.30 2.94 12.63
N VAL A 74 22.99 4.04 12.96
CA VAL A 74 22.37 5.37 13.17
C VAL A 74 22.69 6.36 12.05
N SER A 75 23.65 6.07 11.15
CA SER A 75 24.22 7.11 10.27
C SER A 75 24.10 6.86 8.76
N LEU A 76 23.45 5.78 8.30
CA LEU A 76 23.38 5.44 6.87
C LEU A 76 21.96 5.04 6.40
N SER A 77 20.95 5.88 6.66
CA SER A 77 19.90 6.20 5.67
C SER A 77 18.97 7.31 6.19
N ASN A 78 19.37 8.55 5.90
CA ASN A 78 18.51 9.68 5.59
C ASN A 78 17.49 10.17 6.63
N ASP A 79 17.93 10.71 7.76
CA ASP A 79 17.02 11.49 8.64
C ASP A 79 16.39 12.67 7.88
N GLU A 80 17.15 13.34 7.00
CA GLU A 80 16.62 14.42 6.15
C GLU A 80 15.66 13.93 5.07
N THR A 81 15.96 12.85 4.34
CA THR A 81 15.01 12.33 3.32
C THR A 81 13.78 11.71 3.96
N ILE A 82 13.91 11.02 5.10
CA ILE A 82 12.77 10.49 5.86
C ILE A 82 11.92 11.64 6.40
N LYS A 83 12.54 12.72 6.87
CA LYS A 83 11.83 13.93 7.30
C LYS A 83 11.11 14.61 6.13
N ALA A 84 11.77 14.78 4.99
CA ALA A 84 11.17 15.32 3.77
C ALA A 84 9.97 14.47 3.29
N LEU A 85 10.13 13.15 3.23
CA LEU A 85 9.06 12.22 2.84
C LEU A 85 7.91 12.18 3.84
N LYS A 86 8.17 12.34 5.14
CA LYS A 86 7.13 12.46 6.16
C LYS A 86 6.36 13.78 6.02
N THR A 87 7.05 14.88 5.75
CA THR A 87 6.42 16.18 5.48
C THR A 87 5.55 16.11 4.24
N GLU A 88 6.06 15.57 3.13
CA GLU A 88 5.31 15.42 1.88
C GLU A 88 4.08 14.50 2.07
N ASN A 89 4.21 13.38 2.77
CA ASN A 89 3.06 12.53 3.09
C ASN A 89 2.02 13.23 3.96
N THR A 90 2.44 14.14 4.84
CA THR A 90 1.53 14.92 5.69
C THR A 90 0.80 15.97 4.85
N GLU A 91 1.50 16.66 3.96
CA GLU A 91 0.88 17.60 3.00
C GLU A 91 -0.07 16.90 2.03
N LEU A 92 0.29 15.73 1.51
CA LEU A 92 -0.58 14.94 0.64
C LEU A 92 -1.83 14.47 1.38
N LYS A 93 -1.71 14.03 2.64
CA LYS A 93 -2.87 13.69 3.47
C LYS A 93 -3.75 14.90 3.75
N GLN A 94 -3.17 16.07 3.98
CA GLN A 94 -3.92 17.32 4.14
C GLN A 94 -4.64 17.69 2.84
N LYS A 95 -3.95 17.66 1.69
CA LYS A 95 -4.56 17.88 0.36
C LYS A 95 -5.68 16.88 0.09
N LEU A 96 -5.49 15.60 0.41
CA LEU A 96 -6.52 14.56 0.27
C LEU A 96 -7.72 14.86 1.19
N SER A 97 -7.48 15.24 2.45
CA SER A 97 -8.56 15.60 3.38
C SER A 97 -9.33 16.84 2.93
N LEU A 98 -8.65 17.83 2.33
CA LEU A 98 -9.25 19.03 1.75
C LEU A 98 -10.06 18.70 0.49
N LEU A 99 -9.59 17.77 -0.34
CA LEU A 99 -10.32 17.24 -1.50
C LEU A 99 -11.54 16.41 -1.07
N GLU A 100 -11.42 15.66 0.02
CA GLU A 100 -12.54 14.91 0.60
C GLU A 100 -13.60 15.86 1.19
N THR A 101 -13.17 16.98 1.81
CA THR A 101 -14.08 18.03 2.32
C THR A 101 -14.59 19.00 1.26
N SER A 102 -13.98 19.06 0.07
CA SER A 102 -14.48 19.92 -1.01
C SER A 102 -15.59 19.28 -1.84
N ASN A 103 -16.10 18.10 -1.48
CA ASN A 103 -17.22 17.50 -2.20
C ASN A 103 -18.56 18.03 -1.68
N GLN A 104 -19.48 18.34 -2.59
CA GLN A 104 -20.87 18.65 -2.29
C GLN A 104 -21.76 17.52 -2.76
N LEU A 105 -22.78 17.18 -1.95
CA LEU A 105 -23.79 16.21 -2.35
C LEU A 105 -24.88 16.91 -3.17
N TRP A 106 -25.09 16.42 -4.38
CA TRP A 106 -26.16 16.84 -5.28
C TRP A 106 -27.17 15.71 -5.43
N THR A 107 -28.42 16.10 -5.66
CA THR A 107 -29.50 15.16 -5.96
C THR A 107 -29.84 15.26 -7.44
N MET A 108 -30.05 14.12 -8.08
CA MET A 108 -30.65 14.03 -9.40
C MET A 108 -31.98 13.29 -9.29
N GLU A 109 -33.05 13.85 -9.85
CA GLU A 109 -34.37 13.22 -9.78
C GLU A 109 -35.17 13.38 -11.06
N GLY A 110 -36.06 12.41 -11.28
CA GLY A 110 -36.84 12.36 -12.51
C GLY A 110 -37.67 11.09 -12.62
N LYS A 111 -38.08 10.79 -13.85
CA LYS A 111 -38.81 9.57 -14.19
C LYS A 111 -38.13 8.83 -15.34
N ILE A 112 -38.10 7.51 -15.27
CA ILE A 112 -37.65 6.61 -16.33
C ILE A 112 -38.85 5.83 -16.86
N GLU A 113 -38.85 5.63 -18.17
CA GLU A 113 -39.77 4.76 -18.89
C GLU A 113 -38.99 3.62 -19.53
N ALA A 114 -39.09 2.45 -18.91
CA ALA A 114 -38.48 1.20 -19.35
C ALA A 114 -39.28 0.01 -18.82
N ASN A 115 -39.14 -1.15 -19.46
CA ASN A 115 -39.62 -2.39 -18.88
C ASN A 115 -38.79 -2.71 -17.63
N SER A 116 -39.45 -3.15 -16.56
CA SER A 116 -38.84 -3.47 -15.26
C SER A 116 -37.88 -2.38 -14.77
N VAL A 117 -38.43 -1.17 -14.54
CA VAL A 117 -37.68 0.03 -14.11
C VAL A 117 -36.77 -0.18 -12.90
N GLU A 118 -37.11 -1.10 -12.00
CA GLU A 118 -36.32 -1.44 -10.82
C GLU A 118 -34.94 -2.04 -11.14
N GLN A 119 -34.75 -2.56 -12.35
CA GLN A 119 -33.46 -3.08 -12.84
C GLN A 119 -32.55 -1.98 -13.42
N THR A 120 -32.92 -0.71 -13.25
CA THR A 120 -32.14 0.42 -13.76
C THR A 120 -31.03 0.81 -12.79
N LYS A 121 -29.85 1.10 -13.34
CA LYS A 121 -28.67 1.60 -12.64
C LYS A 121 -28.17 2.89 -13.28
N PHE A 122 -27.56 3.75 -12.47
CA PHE A 122 -26.97 5.01 -12.91
C PHE A 122 -25.46 4.97 -12.74
N PHE A 123 -24.72 5.30 -13.79
CA PHE A 123 -23.25 5.32 -13.81
C PHE A 123 -22.71 6.74 -13.65
N VAL A 124 -23.18 7.41 -12.61
CA VAL A 124 -22.62 8.63 -11.99
C VAL A 124 -22.77 8.52 -10.46
N ASP A 125 -23.24 7.37 -9.98
CA ASP A 125 -23.59 7.09 -8.61
C ASP A 125 -22.35 6.66 -7.81
N ASP A 126 -22.07 7.37 -6.72
CA ASP A 126 -21.03 7.00 -5.75
C ASP A 126 -21.57 6.19 -4.54
N GLY A 127 -22.84 5.79 -4.56
CA GLY A 127 -23.35 4.75 -3.66
C GLY A 127 -24.83 4.79 -3.26
N SER A 128 -25.64 5.73 -3.75
CA SER A 128 -27.07 5.81 -3.41
C SER A 128 -27.97 6.30 -4.54
N SER A 129 -28.29 5.40 -5.46
CA SER A 129 -29.43 5.49 -6.38
C SER A 129 -30.63 4.68 -5.89
N ARG A 130 -31.84 5.22 -6.06
CA ARG A 130 -33.09 4.50 -5.85
C ARG A 130 -34.01 4.70 -7.04
N VAL A 131 -34.58 3.62 -7.55
CA VAL A 131 -35.61 3.63 -8.58
C VAL A 131 -36.85 2.94 -8.03
N LEU A 132 -37.96 3.66 -8.01
CA LEU A 132 -39.25 3.13 -7.57
C LEU A 132 -39.93 2.38 -8.71
N SER A 133 -40.83 1.45 -8.39
CA SER A 133 -41.67 0.73 -9.36
C SER A 133 -42.50 1.66 -10.27
N THR A 134 -42.73 2.91 -9.84
CA THR A 134 -43.39 3.96 -10.63
C THR A 134 -42.50 4.59 -11.72
N GLY A 135 -41.24 4.17 -11.81
CA GLY A 135 -40.22 4.74 -12.68
C GLY A 135 -39.58 6.01 -12.14
N ARG A 136 -40.05 6.56 -11.01
CA ARG A 136 -39.39 7.70 -10.36
C ARG A 136 -38.03 7.29 -9.83
N PHE A 137 -37.03 8.13 -10.04
CA PHE A 137 -35.68 7.89 -9.53
C PHE A 137 -35.19 9.06 -8.70
N LYS A 138 -34.28 8.75 -7.77
CA LYS A 138 -33.49 9.70 -7.02
C LYS A 138 -32.06 9.15 -6.90
N VAL A 139 -31.09 9.92 -7.37
CA VAL A 139 -29.67 9.57 -7.36
C VAL A 139 -28.92 10.63 -6.58
N LEU A 140 -28.06 10.23 -5.67
CA LEU A 140 -27.12 11.13 -5.03
C LEU A 140 -25.79 11.11 -5.76
N VAL A 141 -25.22 12.29 -5.98
CA VAL A 141 -23.98 12.49 -6.71
C VAL A 141 -23.05 13.37 -5.88
N LYS A 142 -21.85 12.89 -5.56
CA LYS A 142 -20.77 13.67 -4.98
C LYS A 142 -20.11 14.46 -6.10
N VAL A 143 -20.16 15.78 -5.95
CA VAL A 143 -19.69 16.75 -6.91
C VAL A 143 -18.47 17.44 -6.30
N PRO A 144 -17.28 17.35 -6.92
CA PRO A 144 -16.12 18.05 -6.41
C PRO A 144 -16.30 19.56 -6.59
N VAL A 145 -15.86 20.32 -5.59
CA VAL A 145 -15.82 21.79 -5.64
C VAL A 145 -14.39 22.23 -5.88
N LEU A 146 -14.19 22.98 -6.95
CA LEU A 146 -12.92 23.62 -7.28
C LEU A 146 -13.14 25.14 -7.30
N ASP A 147 -12.31 25.90 -6.58
CA ASP A 147 -12.43 27.37 -6.47
C ASP A 147 -13.84 27.85 -6.11
N ASN A 148 -14.47 27.17 -5.15
CA ASN A 148 -15.84 27.43 -4.71
C ASN A 148 -16.92 27.25 -5.80
N LYS A 149 -16.60 26.55 -6.88
CA LYS A 149 -17.53 26.19 -7.97
C LYS A 149 -17.72 24.67 -8.04
N PRO A 150 -18.97 24.17 -8.01
CA PRO A 150 -19.25 22.74 -8.15
C PRO A 150 -18.99 22.29 -9.60
N LEU A 151 -18.16 21.27 -9.77
CA LEU A 151 -17.86 20.66 -11.07
C LEU A 151 -18.84 19.51 -11.34
N LEU A 152 -20.01 19.86 -11.86
CA LEU A 152 -21.08 18.91 -12.14
C LEU A 152 -20.71 17.93 -13.26
N PRO A 153 -21.30 16.72 -13.24
CA PRO A 153 -21.09 15.75 -14.32
C PRO A 153 -21.60 16.32 -15.65
N GLU A 154 -20.81 16.13 -16.70
CA GLU A 154 -21.17 16.52 -18.07
C GLU A 154 -22.04 15.46 -18.77
N ALA A 155 -22.13 14.25 -18.23
CA ALA A 155 -22.98 13.20 -18.78
C ALA A 155 -23.42 12.23 -17.70
N ILE A 156 -24.51 11.52 -17.95
CA ILE A 156 -24.95 10.37 -17.16
C ILE A 156 -25.31 9.19 -18.06
N CYS A 157 -24.84 8.00 -17.70
CA CYS A 157 -25.26 6.76 -18.34
C CYS A 157 -26.30 6.05 -17.47
N ILE A 158 -27.46 5.80 -18.05
CA ILE A 158 -28.58 5.08 -17.45
C ILE A 158 -28.65 3.74 -18.14
N PHE A 159 -28.52 2.66 -17.38
CA PHE A 159 -28.53 1.30 -17.90
C PHE A 159 -29.68 0.53 -17.26
N ASN A 160 -30.47 -0.16 -18.07
CA ASN A 160 -31.47 -1.10 -17.59
C ASN A 160 -31.21 -2.47 -18.19
N ARG A 161 -31.22 -3.51 -17.34
CA ARG A 161 -30.88 -4.88 -17.76
C ARG A 161 -31.90 -5.51 -18.72
N SER A 162 -33.17 -5.15 -18.62
CA SER A 162 -34.27 -5.66 -19.46
C SER A 162 -34.58 -4.78 -20.67
N ALA A 163 -34.05 -3.56 -20.72
CA ALA A 163 -34.09 -2.68 -21.87
C ALA A 163 -32.67 -2.50 -22.40
N SER A 164 -32.20 -1.27 -22.56
CA SER A 164 -30.85 -0.96 -23.02
C SER A 164 -30.22 0.12 -22.12
N TYR A 165 -29.22 0.82 -22.63
CA TYR A 165 -28.64 1.99 -21.99
C TYR A 165 -28.91 3.26 -22.79
N LYS A 166 -28.85 4.40 -22.10
CA LYS A 166 -28.87 5.74 -22.68
C LYS A 166 -27.83 6.59 -21.96
N VAL A 167 -26.96 7.22 -22.74
CA VAL A 167 -26.10 8.30 -22.25
C VAL A 167 -26.84 9.61 -22.50
N ILE A 168 -26.96 10.42 -21.46
CA ILE A 168 -27.58 11.74 -21.49
C ILE A 168 -26.48 12.77 -21.30
N ASP A 169 -26.39 13.71 -22.23
CA ASP A 169 -25.46 14.83 -22.14
C ASP A 169 -26.04 15.91 -21.20
N LEU A 170 -25.29 16.24 -20.15
CA LEU A 170 -25.62 17.24 -19.12
C LEU A 170 -24.84 18.55 -19.32
N ASN A 171 -24.10 18.71 -20.43
CA ASN A 171 -23.38 19.92 -20.73
C ASN A 171 -24.32 21.13 -20.87
N ARG A 172 -24.18 22.09 -19.95
CA ARG A 172 -25.04 23.30 -19.85
C ARG A 172 -25.01 24.20 -21.08
N VAL A 173 -23.99 24.10 -21.93
CA VAL A 173 -23.75 25.02 -23.05
C VAL A 173 -24.34 24.49 -24.35
N SER A 174 -24.11 23.20 -24.64
CA SER A 174 -24.35 22.65 -25.99
C SER A 174 -25.32 21.47 -26.02
N SER A 175 -25.72 20.91 -24.88
CA SER A 175 -26.52 19.69 -24.87
C SER A 175 -27.95 19.93 -25.37
N GLN A 176 -28.33 19.17 -26.40
CA GLN A 176 -29.72 19.09 -26.85
C GLN A 176 -30.59 18.27 -25.88
N ASP A 177 -29.98 17.37 -25.11
CA ASP A 177 -30.67 16.52 -24.15
C ASP A 177 -31.29 17.33 -23.01
N LEU A 178 -30.75 18.51 -22.67
CA LEU A 178 -31.36 19.41 -21.69
C LEU A 178 -32.78 19.81 -22.09
N LYS A 179 -33.01 20.08 -23.37
CA LYS A 179 -34.34 20.41 -23.89
C LYS A 179 -35.20 19.16 -24.02
N THR A 180 -34.63 18.06 -24.52
CA THR A 180 -35.35 16.79 -24.72
C THR A 180 -35.94 16.26 -23.41
N TYR A 181 -35.17 16.31 -22.32
CA TYR A 181 -35.60 15.75 -21.03
C TYR A 181 -36.05 16.81 -20.02
N GLY A 182 -36.10 18.09 -20.41
CA GLY A 182 -36.42 19.19 -19.51
C GLY A 182 -35.49 19.22 -18.30
N ILE A 183 -34.18 19.17 -18.55
CA ILE A 183 -33.18 19.12 -17.48
C ILE A 183 -32.89 20.53 -16.99
N SER A 184 -33.12 20.75 -15.71
CA SER A 184 -32.86 22.01 -15.04
C SER A 184 -31.91 21.82 -13.86
N PHE A 185 -31.02 22.80 -13.68
CA PHE A 185 -30.05 22.80 -12.60
C PHE A 185 -30.44 23.87 -11.58
N ILE A 186 -30.77 23.44 -10.37
CA ILE A 186 -31.21 24.32 -9.29
C ILE A 186 -30.07 24.37 -8.27
N ASP A 187 -29.12 25.28 -8.53
CA ASP A 187 -27.85 25.33 -7.80
C ASP A 187 -28.04 25.58 -6.28
N LYS A 188 -29.04 26.37 -5.90
CA LYS A 188 -29.40 26.64 -4.50
C LYS A 188 -29.76 25.37 -3.72
N ASP A 189 -30.49 24.47 -4.38
CA ASP A 189 -30.99 23.24 -3.78
C ASP A 189 -30.08 22.04 -4.10
N ARG A 190 -29.02 22.26 -4.88
CA ARG A 190 -28.08 21.24 -5.37
C ARG A 190 -28.83 20.11 -6.07
N LEU A 191 -29.74 20.48 -6.97
CA LEU A 191 -30.67 19.59 -7.63
C LEU A 191 -30.50 19.63 -9.15
N ILE A 192 -30.45 18.46 -9.76
CA ILE A 192 -30.56 18.25 -11.21
C ILE A 192 -31.91 17.57 -11.45
N GLN A 193 -32.86 18.32 -11.98
CA GLN A 193 -34.24 17.87 -12.14
C GLN A 193 -34.51 17.51 -13.60
N PHE A 194 -35.17 16.38 -13.83
CA PHE A 194 -35.64 15.92 -15.14
C PHE A 194 -37.17 16.04 -15.18
N ASP A 195 -37.68 17.00 -15.95
CA ASP A 195 -39.12 17.25 -16.05
C ASP A 195 -39.82 16.28 -17.01
N GLN A 196 -39.09 15.74 -17.99
CA GLN A 196 -39.61 14.75 -18.94
C GLN A 196 -39.05 13.35 -18.66
N PRO A 197 -39.84 12.30 -18.91
CA PRO A 197 -39.40 10.94 -18.67
C PRO A 197 -38.28 10.51 -19.62
N VAL A 198 -37.27 9.84 -19.08
CA VAL A 198 -36.21 9.22 -19.87
C VAL A 198 -36.69 7.88 -20.42
N LYS A 199 -36.91 7.82 -21.74
CA LYS A 199 -37.25 6.57 -22.43
C LYS A 199 -35.98 5.82 -22.81
N LEU A 200 -35.84 4.59 -22.31
CA LEU A 200 -34.74 3.71 -22.71
C LEU A 200 -35.12 2.94 -23.98
N PRO A 201 -34.19 2.79 -24.94
CA PRO A 201 -34.47 1.98 -26.12
C PRO A 201 -34.65 0.52 -25.73
N GLU A 202 -35.49 -0.19 -26.48
CA GLU A 202 -35.65 -1.63 -26.31
C GLU A 202 -34.35 -2.37 -26.69
N TRP A 203 -34.13 -3.51 -26.04
CA TRP A 203 -32.95 -4.32 -26.29
C TRP A 203 -33.02 -4.91 -27.71
N GLN A 204 -32.21 -4.38 -28.63
CA GLN A 204 -31.99 -5.00 -29.93
C GLN A 204 -30.94 -6.09 -29.77
N LYS A 205 -31.28 -7.34 -30.13
CA LYS A 205 -30.34 -8.46 -30.14
C LYS A 205 -29.06 -8.02 -30.86
N PRO A 206 -27.86 -8.21 -30.27
CA PRO A 206 -26.63 -7.92 -30.96
C PRO A 206 -26.60 -8.74 -32.24
N TRP A 207 -26.31 -8.05 -33.35
CA TRP A 207 -26.25 -8.58 -34.71
C TRP A 207 -25.64 -9.97 -34.73
N HIS A 208 -26.29 -10.87 -35.48
CA HIS A 208 -25.80 -12.21 -35.76
C HIS A 208 -24.29 -12.18 -35.96
N VAL A 209 -23.57 -12.92 -35.12
CA VAL A 209 -22.19 -13.32 -35.39
C VAL A 209 -22.23 -13.95 -36.78
N VAL A 210 -21.77 -13.21 -37.79
CA VAL A 210 -21.51 -13.76 -39.11
C VAL A 210 -20.41 -14.78 -38.85
N LYS A 211 -20.81 -16.06 -38.74
CA LYS A 211 -19.86 -17.17 -38.79
C LYS A 211 -19.19 -17.06 -40.16
N LYS A 212 -17.95 -16.55 -40.16
CA LYS A 212 -17.01 -16.82 -41.24
C LYS A 212 -16.55 -18.27 -41.13
#